data_AF-R9MEM5-F1
#
_entry.id   AF-R9MEM5-F1
#
_cell.length_a   1.000
_cell.length_b   1.000
_cell.length_c   1.000
_cell.angle_alpha   90.00
_cell.angle_beta   90.00
_cell.angle_gamma   90.00
#
_symmetry.space_group_name_H-M   'P 1'
#
loop_
_entity.id
_entity.type
_entity.pdbx_description
1 polymer ?
#
loop_
_entity_poly.entity_id
_entity_poly.type
_entity_poly.pdbx_seq_one_letter_code
_entity_poly.pdbx_strand_id
1 'polypeptide(L)'
;KAVFAVCLKKMPAIVDKSSVTKVCVDDFALRKRFSYGTVMVDLESHRIIDLISSRETTDVANWLATFPNIQVISRDGAATYSSAATGSHPEAIQVSDRFHLIKGLSEAVNKYIIREFPARIEIPLTEEVSEERKALYNTANRPLRIRYAHQKKKEGLTVSDIALLMHSCPTTVRKYLAIPEDEIPENKAISRERQHQLAMRQKQCEVDEARKLAKAGYPIEQIATMMHHTRKTIQNYLDPGYSVTNGHYNGRIPGKLAPYEKEVIELRSQGLTYPKIHNILCGKGYTGSVASLRMFMQKERTRMQEQEEQNKPQSEFIQRKSLCQLIYKKLEDVATITEDQYEQALERYPLLSQLYTLVKEFHTVMFSQKPEKLDLWIKSAKKYDIPELQSFMEGICNDIEAVKNGIAYSYNNGLAEGSVNKIKVIKRIMYGRNSFTLLKAKVLFHELFYTEFN
;
A
#
# COMPACT_ATOMS: atom_id res chain seq x y z
N LYS A 1 -0.74 -6.68 -51.65
CA LYS A 1 0.66 -6.41 -51.19
C LYS A 1 1.40 -5.41 -52.10
N ALA A 2 1.22 -5.44 -53.42
CA ALA A 2 1.92 -4.53 -54.35
C ALA A 2 1.53 -3.03 -54.23
N VAL A 3 0.26 -2.70 -53.98
CA VAL A 3 -0.21 -1.29 -53.88
C VAL A 3 0.32 -0.58 -52.64
N PHE A 4 0.41 -1.27 -51.50
CA PHE A 4 0.95 -0.70 -50.25
C PHE A 4 2.44 -0.35 -50.33
N ALA A 5 3.22 -1.11 -51.11
CA ALA A 5 4.64 -0.85 -51.33
C ALA A 5 4.88 0.41 -52.18
N VAL A 6 3.92 0.80 -53.02
CA VAL A 6 4.00 2.01 -53.86
C VAL A 6 3.74 3.27 -53.04
N CYS A 7 2.80 3.26 -52.10
CA CYS A 7 2.55 4.39 -51.20
C CYS A 7 3.72 4.68 -50.25
N LEU A 8 4.42 3.64 -49.78
CA LEU A 8 5.63 3.80 -48.94
C LEU A 8 6.83 4.37 -49.70
N LYS A 9 6.97 4.07 -51.00
CA LYS A 9 8.05 4.59 -51.86
C LYS A 9 7.86 6.05 -52.29
N LYS A 10 6.65 6.59 -52.13
CA LYS A 10 6.27 7.98 -52.45
C LYS A 10 5.97 8.80 -51.21
N MET A 11 6.59 8.51 -50.05
CA MET A 11 6.49 9.44 -48.92
C MET A 11 7.27 10.72 -49.28
N PRO A 12 6.61 11.87 -49.48
CA PRO A 12 7.33 13.13 -49.55
C PRO A 12 8.05 13.36 -48.20
N ALA A 13 9.15 14.11 -48.23
CA ALA A 13 9.69 14.66 -47.00
C ALA A 13 8.60 15.56 -46.39
N ILE A 14 8.02 15.13 -45.26
CA ILE A 14 6.91 15.84 -44.61
C ILE A 14 7.37 17.18 -44.05
N VAL A 15 8.67 17.30 -43.79
CA VAL A 15 9.30 18.50 -43.27
C VAL A 15 10.60 18.70 -44.03
N ASP A 16 10.83 19.94 -44.45
CA ASP A 16 12.16 20.38 -44.85
C ASP A 16 13.08 20.33 -43.62
N LYS A 17 14.02 19.39 -43.61
CA LYS A 17 14.91 19.21 -42.46
C LYS A 17 15.76 20.45 -42.16
N SER A 18 15.97 21.33 -43.15
CA SER A 18 16.73 22.56 -42.96
C SER A 18 15.93 23.65 -42.22
N SER A 19 14.60 23.58 -42.18
CA SER A 19 13.80 24.56 -41.43
C SER A 19 13.66 24.22 -39.94
N VAL A 20 14.02 23.00 -39.55
CA VAL A 20 13.89 22.53 -38.16
C VAL A 20 15.03 23.07 -37.31
N THR A 21 14.69 23.86 -36.29
CA THR A 21 15.66 24.50 -35.39
C THR A 21 15.59 24.01 -33.95
N LYS A 22 14.41 23.59 -33.47
CA LYS A 22 14.20 23.26 -32.06
C LYS A 22 13.44 21.95 -31.96
N VAL A 23 14.05 20.96 -31.35
CA VAL A 23 13.49 19.60 -31.33
C VAL A 23 13.42 19.02 -29.93
N CYS A 24 12.59 18.02 -29.82
CA CYS A 24 12.26 17.30 -28.61
C CYS A 24 12.38 15.81 -28.96
N VAL A 25 13.25 15.09 -28.23
CA VAL A 25 13.54 13.67 -28.50
C VAL A 25 13.20 12.83 -27.29
N ASP A 26 12.50 11.72 -27.54
CA ASP A 26 12.11 10.79 -26.49
C ASP A 26 12.01 9.35 -27.02
N ASP A 27 12.13 8.39 -26.12
CA ASP A 27 12.00 6.98 -26.44
C ASP A 27 10.52 6.53 -26.44
N PHE A 28 10.21 5.55 -27.27
CA PHE A 28 8.92 4.89 -27.24
C PHE A 28 9.07 3.39 -27.44
N ALA A 29 8.29 2.63 -26.67
CA ALA A 29 8.29 1.19 -26.80
C ALA A 29 7.65 0.75 -28.13
N LEU A 30 8.40 0.08 -29.00
CA LEU A 30 7.88 -0.69 -30.13
C LEU A 30 7.24 -1.98 -29.62
N ARG A 31 7.99 -2.74 -28.83
CA ARG A 31 7.50 -3.87 -28.04
C ARG A 31 7.96 -3.66 -26.59
N LYS A 32 6.99 -3.50 -25.69
CA LYS A 32 7.25 -3.16 -24.28
C LYS A 32 8.25 -4.14 -23.65
N ARG A 33 9.36 -3.62 -23.11
CA ARG A 33 10.50 -4.38 -22.52
C ARG A 33 11.39 -5.15 -23.51
N PHE A 34 11.23 -4.99 -24.82
CA PHE A 34 12.04 -5.70 -25.82
C PHE A 34 12.71 -4.75 -26.81
N SER A 35 11.94 -3.86 -27.42
CA SER A 35 12.47 -2.95 -28.45
C SER A 35 11.85 -1.57 -28.32
N TYR A 36 12.69 -0.58 -28.57
CA TYR A 36 12.40 0.84 -28.42
C TYR A 36 12.83 1.56 -29.69
N GLY A 37 12.12 2.64 -30.03
CA GLY A 37 12.52 3.60 -31.04
C GLY A 37 12.58 5.00 -30.43
N THR A 38 13.10 5.95 -31.19
CA THR A 38 13.14 7.36 -30.80
C THR A 38 12.21 8.16 -31.70
N VAL A 39 11.44 9.06 -31.11
CA VAL A 39 10.59 10.04 -31.81
C VAL A 39 11.24 11.42 -31.74
N MET A 40 11.12 12.19 -32.81
CA MET A 40 11.47 13.61 -32.84
C MET A 40 10.20 14.43 -33.06
N VAL A 41 10.02 15.39 -32.18
CA VAL A 41 8.92 16.36 -32.23
C VAL A 41 9.54 17.74 -32.40
N ASP A 42 9.00 18.52 -33.32
CA ASP A 42 9.37 19.92 -33.47
C ASP A 42 8.72 20.74 -32.34
N LEU A 43 9.56 21.49 -31.61
CA LEU A 43 9.13 22.32 -30.48
C LEU A 43 8.35 23.55 -30.93
N GLU A 44 8.44 23.96 -32.20
CA GLU A 44 7.71 25.12 -32.72
C GLU A 44 6.34 24.73 -33.28
N SER A 45 6.28 23.74 -34.16
CA SER A 45 4.99 23.27 -34.72
C SER A 45 4.25 22.27 -33.84
N HIS A 46 4.87 21.75 -32.78
CA HIS A 46 4.31 20.71 -31.89
C HIS A 46 3.95 19.39 -32.62
N ARG A 47 4.61 19.11 -33.74
CA ARG A 47 4.34 17.94 -34.60
C ARG A 47 5.45 16.92 -34.55
N ILE A 48 5.08 15.65 -34.74
CA ILE A 48 6.07 14.59 -34.95
C ILE A 48 6.66 14.76 -36.34
N ILE A 49 7.96 15.01 -36.41
CA ILE A 49 8.65 15.27 -37.68
C ILE A 49 9.37 14.04 -38.21
N ASP A 50 9.90 13.18 -37.33
CA ASP A 50 10.51 11.93 -37.75
C ASP A 50 10.60 10.91 -36.60
N LEU A 51 10.85 9.64 -36.94
CA LEU A 51 11.05 8.54 -36.00
C LEU A 51 12.13 7.57 -36.49
N ILE A 52 12.86 6.94 -35.58
CA ILE A 52 13.78 5.83 -35.86
C ILE A 52 13.49 4.61 -34.97
N SER A 53 13.90 3.42 -35.42
CA SER A 53 13.68 2.15 -34.71
C SER A 53 14.82 1.74 -33.79
N SER A 54 15.61 2.71 -33.34
CA SER A 54 16.75 2.54 -32.45
C SER A 54 16.72 3.64 -31.39
N ARG A 55 17.37 3.36 -30.26
CA ARG A 55 17.67 4.33 -29.19
C ARG A 55 19.18 4.38 -28.89
N GLU A 56 19.98 3.68 -29.69
CA GLU A 56 21.42 3.59 -29.51
C GLU A 56 22.08 4.90 -29.88
N THR A 57 23.08 5.32 -29.10
CA THR A 57 23.71 6.64 -29.22
C THR A 57 24.17 6.95 -30.65
N THR A 58 24.82 5.99 -31.32
CA THR A 58 25.35 6.17 -32.68
C THR A 58 24.24 6.37 -33.71
N ASP A 59 23.16 5.61 -33.61
CA ASP A 59 22.05 5.68 -34.56
C ASP A 59 21.28 6.99 -34.39
N VAL A 60 21.06 7.39 -33.14
CA VAL A 60 20.41 8.67 -32.81
C VAL A 60 21.27 9.84 -33.25
N ALA A 61 22.59 9.79 -33.04
CA ALA A 61 23.51 10.85 -33.49
C ALA A 61 23.51 11.01 -35.01
N ASN A 62 23.66 9.91 -35.75
CA ASN A 62 23.62 9.91 -37.21
C ASN A 62 22.28 10.43 -37.74
N TRP A 63 21.19 10.07 -37.08
CA TRP A 63 19.86 10.55 -37.45
C TRP A 63 19.67 12.04 -37.17
N LEU A 64 20.08 12.51 -35.98
CA LEU A 64 20.06 13.94 -35.64
C LEU A 64 20.86 14.74 -36.66
N ALA A 65 22.07 14.30 -37.02
CA ALA A 65 22.94 14.96 -37.99
C ALA A 65 22.31 15.14 -39.39
N THR A 66 21.19 14.45 -39.69
CA THR A 66 20.43 14.71 -40.93
C THR A 66 19.64 16.02 -40.91
N PHE A 67 19.56 16.72 -39.78
CA PHE A 67 18.85 17.99 -39.58
C PHE A 67 19.87 19.09 -39.26
N PRO A 68 20.37 19.85 -40.25
CA PRO A 68 21.60 20.64 -40.09
C PRO A 68 21.48 21.87 -39.18
N ASN A 69 20.27 22.37 -38.92
CA ASN A 69 20.03 23.67 -38.28
C ASN A 69 19.49 23.56 -36.85
N ILE A 70 19.63 22.40 -36.21
CA ILE A 70 19.16 22.22 -34.83
C ILE A 70 20.01 23.09 -33.88
N GLN A 71 19.33 23.98 -33.17
CA GLN A 71 19.87 24.90 -32.17
C GLN A 71 19.49 24.50 -30.74
N VAL A 72 18.37 23.80 -30.56
CA VAL A 72 17.88 23.38 -29.24
C VAL A 72 17.40 21.93 -29.29
N ILE A 73 17.83 21.13 -28.32
CA ILE A 73 17.41 19.74 -28.15
C ILE A 73 16.87 19.56 -26.73
N SER A 74 15.55 19.41 -26.60
CA SER A 74 14.94 18.92 -25.36
C SER A 74 14.99 17.40 -25.32
N ARG A 75 15.46 16.83 -24.20
CA ARG A 75 15.62 15.39 -24.02
C ARG A 75 15.38 14.97 -22.57
N ASP A 76 15.29 13.66 -22.35
CA ASP A 76 15.36 13.09 -21.02
C ASP A 76 16.80 13.15 -20.44
N GLY A 77 16.96 12.66 -19.21
CA GLY A 77 18.26 12.58 -18.53
C GLY A 77 19.13 11.40 -18.95
N ALA A 78 18.80 10.68 -20.04
CA ALA A 78 19.60 9.52 -20.45
C ALA A 78 20.90 9.95 -21.14
N ALA A 79 22.01 9.32 -20.72
CA ALA A 79 23.34 9.59 -21.26
C ALA A 79 23.43 9.32 -22.79
N THR A 80 22.60 8.42 -23.32
CA THR A 80 22.52 8.11 -24.74
C THR A 80 22.11 9.33 -25.57
N TYR A 81 21.08 10.05 -25.13
CA TYR A 81 20.60 11.24 -25.83
C TYR A 81 21.51 12.44 -25.63
N SER A 82 22.11 12.59 -24.44
CA SER A 82 23.14 13.60 -24.20
C SER A 82 24.33 13.42 -25.15
N SER A 83 24.89 12.21 -25.20
CA SER A 83 26.02 11.89 -26.06
C SER A 83 25.68 12.03 -27.55
N ALA A 84 24.47 11.64 -27.96
CA ALA A 84 24.03 11.75 -29.35
C ALA A 84 23.79 13.22 -29.77
N ALA A 85 23.25 14.04 -28.87
CA ALA A 85 23.07 15.48 -29.09
C ALA A 85 24.44 16.15 -29.24
N THR A 86 25.36 15.96 -28.28
CA THR A 86 26.72 16.51 -28.36
C THR A 86 27.47 16.03 -29.60
N GLY A 87 27.35 14.76 -29.99
CA GLY A 87 28.03 14.21 -31.16
C GLY A 87 27.48 14.67 -32.50
N SER A 88 26.21 15.08 -32.56
CA SER A 88 25.57 15.55 -33.81
C SER A 88 25.55 17.08 -33.93
N HIS A 89 25.27 17.78 -32.83
CA HIS A 89 25.17 19.24 -32.75
C HIS A 89 25.83 19.74 -31.47
N PRO A 90 27.18 19.89 -31.46
CA PRO A 90 27.91 20.33 -30.27
C PRO A 90 27.46 21.70 -29.75
N GLU A 91 27.07 22.61 -30.65
CA GLU A 91 26.62 23.97 -30.35
C GLU A 91 25.13 24.05 -29.96
N ALA A 92 24.38 22.95 -30.05
CA ALA A 92 22.96 22.97 -29.71
C ALA A 92 22.78 23.02 -28.19
N ILE A 93 21.90 23.92 -27.75
CA ILE A 93 21.49 24.03 -26.36
C ILE A 93 20.69 22.79 -25.99
N GLN A 94 21.24 21.97 -25.11
CA GLN A 94 20.55 20.82 -24.56
C GLN A 94 19.69 21.25 -23.37
N VAL A 95 18.44 20.79 -23.33
CA VAL A 95 17.45 21.13 -22.32
C VAL A 95 16.90 19.85 -21.71
N SER A 96 17.19 19.62 -20.42
CA SER A 96 16.68 18.46 -19.70
C SER A 96 15.21 18.62 -19.32
N ASP A 97 14.47 17.52 -19.41
CA ASP A 97 13.06 17.48 -19.06
C ASP A 97 12.81 17.61 -17.54
N ARG A 98 12.02 18.61 -17.17
CA ARG A 98 11.63 18.87 -15.77
C ARG A 98 10.85 17.72 -15.15
N PHE A 99 9.99 17.05 -15.92
CA PHE A 99 9.17 15.97 -15.39
C PHE A 99 10.05 14.80 -14.92
N HIS A 100 11.02 14.40 -15.74
CA HIS A 100 11.98 13.35 -15.39
C HIS A 100 12.81 13.70 -14.15
N LEU A 101 13.21 14.95 -14.01
CA LEU A 101 13.95 15.43 -12.83
C LEU A 101 13.11 15.37 -11.55
N ILE A 102 11.88 15.90 -11.59
CA ILE A 102 10.95 15.88 -10.44
C ILE A 102 10.64 14.44 -10.04
N LYS A 103 10.30 13.60 -11.03
CA LYS A 103 10.04 12.17 -10.82
C LYS A 103 11.23 11.47 -10.20
N GLY A 104 12.45 11.75 -10.68
CA GLY A 104 13.69 11.15 -10.15
C GLY A 104 13.88 11.46 -8.66
N LEU A 105 13.69 12.71 -8.24
CA LEU A 105 13.77 13.09 -6.82
C LEU A 105 12.70 12.38 -5.99
N SER A 106 11.45 12.41 -6.47
CA SER A 106 10.34 11.77 -5.77
C SER A 106 10.55 10.26 -5.62
N GLU A 107 11.12 9.59 -6.62
CA GLU A 107 11.49 8.18 -6.55
C GLU A 107 12.63 7.92 -5.56
N ALA A 108 13.64 8.80 -5.50
CA ALA A 108 14.73 8.70 -4.54
C ALA A 108 14.22 8.80 -3.09
N VAL A 109 13.39 9.81 -2.80
CA VAL A 109 12.76 9.97 -1.47
C VAL A 109 11.82 8.80 -1.16
N ASN A 110 11.06 8.33 -2.14
CA ASN A 110 10.18 7.17 -1.95
C ASN A 110 10.97 5.89 -1.62
N LYS A 111 12.09 5.64 -2.31
CA LYS A 111 12.98 4.50 -2.01
C LYS A 111 13.56 4.60 -0.61
N TYR A 112 13.99 5.80 -0.20
CA TYR A 112 14.44 6.05 1.17
C TYR A 112 13.35 5.70 2.20
N ILE A 113 12.12 6.21 2.04
CA ILE A 113 11.01 5.92 2.95
C ILE A 113 10.73 4.40 3.01
N ILE A 114 10.79 3.71 1.86
CA ILE A 114 10.58 2.26 1.80
C ILE A 114 11.70 1.47 2.50
N ARG A 115 12.94 1.97 2.47
CA ARG A 115 14.08 1.34 3.14
C ARG A 115 14.04 1.57 4.65
N GLU A 116 13.75 2.79 5.07
CA GLU A 116 13.86 3.23 6.46
C GLU A 116 12.65 2.78 7.29
N PHE A 117 11.45 2.87 6.73
CA PHE A 117 10.23 2.64 7.49
C PHE A 117 9.64 1.25 7.22
N PRO A 118 9.19 0.53 8.28
CA PRO A 118 8.35 -0.65 8.12
C PRO A 118 6.99 -0.29 7.51
N ALA A 119 6.22 -1.30 7.06
CA ALA A 119 4.91 -1.06 6.44
C ALA A 119 3.92 -0.32 7.36
N ARG A 120 4.03 -0.52 8.68
CA ARG A 120 3.27 0.15 9.73
C ARG A 120 4.22 0.94 10.61
N ILE A 121 4.00 2.23 10.71
CA ILE A 121 4.85 3.18 11.41
C ILE A 121 4.15 3.60 12.67
N GLU A 122 4.85 3.49 13.79
CA GLU A 122 4.34 3.86 15.11
C GLU A 122 4.43 5.37 15.30
N ILE A 123 3.33 5.99 15.73
CA ILE A 123 3.27 7.40 16.10
C ILE A 123 2.62 7.55 17.48
N PRO A 124 2.89 8.67 18.19
CA PRO A 124 2.16 9.02 19.40
C PRO A 124 0.65 9.04 19.13
N LEU A 125 -0.14 8.73 20.16
CA LEU A 125 -1.59 8.77 20.05
C LEU A 125 -2.06 10.22 19.82
N THR A 126 -2.67 10.46 18.65
CA THR A 126 -3.26 11.74 18.22
C THR A 126 -4.52 12.10 19.00
N GLU A 127 -5.44 11.15 19.11
CA GLU A 127 -6.69 11.24 19.87
C GLU A 127 -6.85 10.01 20.75
N GLU A 128 -7.55 10.10 21.89
CA GLU A 128 -8.01 8.89 22.59
C GLU A 128 -8.69 7.98 21.58
N VAL A 129 -8.10 6.79 21.33
CA VAL A 129 -8.66 5.84 20.37
C VAL A 129 -10.11 5.63 20.77
N SER A 130 -11.06 6.10 19.94
CA SER A 130 -12.47 5.94 20.27
C SER A 130 -12.72 4.45 20.55
N GLU A 131 -13.61 4.15 21.49
CA GLU A 131 -13.94 2.75 21.82
C GLU A 131 -14.31 1.95 20.56
N GLU A 132 -14.82 2.62 19.53
CA GLU A 132 -15.08 2.08 18.19
C GLU A 132 -13.80 1.69 17.43
N ARG A 133 -12.76 2.54 17.39
CA ARG A 133 -11.46 2.22 16.77
C ARG A 133 -10.72 1.12 17.54
N LYS A 134 -10.74 1.13 18.88
CA LYS A 134 -10.16 0.04 19.69
C LYS A 134 -10.85 -1.30 19.40
N ALA A 135 -12.18 -1.27 19.27
CA ALA A 135 -12.97 -2.45 18.96
C ALA A 135 -12.75 -2.99 17.53
N LEU A 136 -12.35 -2.14 16.57
CA LEU A 136 -12.01 -2.55 15.20
C LEU A 136 -10.66 -3.28 15.11
N TYR A 137 -9.68 -2.91 15.93
CA TYR A 137 -8.38 -3.59 15.97
C TYR A 137 -8.46 -4.99 16.57
N ASN A 138 -9.46 -5.24 17.41
CA ASN A 138 -9.73 -6.57 17.91
C ASN A 138 -10.30 -7.47 16.79
N THR A 139 -9.48 -8.39 16.27
CA THR A 139 -9.89 -9.35 15.21
C THR A 139 -11.05 -10.26 15.62
N ALA A 140 -11.33 -10.41 16.92
CA ALA A 140 -12.51 -11.14 17.39
C ALA A 140 -13.82 -10.40 17.06
N ASN A 141 -13.77 -9.11 16.77
CA ASN A 141 -14.95 -8.27 16.55
C ASN A 141 -15.33 -8.16 15.07
N ARG A 142 -15.56 -9.32 14.44
CA ARG A 142 -15.89 -9.45 13.02
C ARG A 142 -17.11 -8.61 12.58
N PRO A 143 -18.22 -8.51 13.35
CA PRO A 143 -19.38 -7.69 12.95
C PRO A 143 -19.07 -6.20 12.79
N LEU A 144 -18.36 -5.59 13.75
CA LEU A 144 -17.96 -4.18 13.65
C LEU A 144 -17.05 -3.91 12.46
N ARG A 145 -16.11 -4.84 12.19
CA ARG A 145 -15.24 -4.75 11.02
C ARG A 145 -16.03 -4.78 9.70
N ILE A 146 -17.07 -5.62 9.61
CA ILE A 146 -17.94 -5.67 8.42
C ILE A 146 -18.70 -4.35 8.24
N ARG A 147 -19.32 -3.82 9.31
CA ARG A 147 -20.04 -2.53 9.26
C ARG A 147 -19.12 -1.38 8.86
N TYR A 148 -17.92 -1.32 9.45
CA TYR A 148 -16.94 -0.30 9.11
C TYR A 148 -16.49 -0.39 7.65
N ALA A 149 -16.28 -1.61 7.12
CA ALA A 149 -15.95 -1.79 5.71
C ALA A 149 -17.07 -1.25 4.80
N HIS A 150 -18.33 -1.55 5.10
CA HIS A 150 -19.49 -1.04 4.36
C HIS A 150 -19.62 0.48 4.46
N GLN A 151 -19.48 1.05 5.66
CA GLN A 151 -19.49 2.50 5.88
C GLN A 151 -18.42 3.19 5.04
N LYS A 152 -17.16 2.76 5.13
CA LYS A 152 -16.06 3.35 4.35
C LYS A 152 -16.24 3.15 2.85
N LYS A 153 -16.90 2.07 2.43
CA LYS A 153 -17.25 1.87 1.02
C LYS A 153 -18.32 2.86 0.55
N LYS A 154 -19.30 3.18 1.39
CA LYS A 154 -20.33 4.22 1.13
C LYS A 154 -19.72 5.62 1.08
N GLU A 155 -18.68 5.89 1.89
CA GLU A 155 -17.87 7.12 1.82
C GLU A 155 -16.99 7.22 0.56
N GLY A 156 -17.01 6.22 -0.33
CA GLY A 156 -16.32 6.25 -1.62
C GLY A 156 -14.91 5.65 -1.64
N LEU A 157 -14.41 5.12 -0.51
CA LEU A 157 -13.07 4.55 -0.44
C LEU A 157 -12.93 3.29 -1.30
N THR A 158 -11.72 3.06 -1.82
CA THR A 158 -11.43 1.82 -2.56
C THR A 158 -11.27 0.64 -1.60
N VAL A 159 -11.45 -0.58 -2.09
CA VAL A 159 -11.21 -1.81 -1.29
C VAL A 159 -9.79 -1.82 -0.72
N SER A 160 -8.82 -1.27 -1.46
CA SER A 160 -7.43 -1.17 -1.03
C SER A 160 -7.25 -0.20 0.12
N ASP A 161 -7.97 0.93 0.12
CA ASP A 161 -7.88 1.95 1.17
C ASP A 161 -8.58 1.49 2.46
N ILE A 162 -9.73 0.82 2.31
CA ILE A 162 -10.44 0.18 3.44
C ILE A 162 -9.56 -0.91 4.07
N ALA A 163 -8.89 -1.72 3.25
CA ALA A 163 -7.96 -2.73 3.72
C ALA A 163 -6.79 -2.09 4.49
N LEU A 164 -6.34 -0.93 4.02
CA LEU A 164 -5.35 -0.10 4.66
C LEU A 164 -5.80 0.34 6.06
N LEU A 165 -6.95 1.01 6.17
CA LEU A 165 -7.50 1.53 7.43
C LEU A 165 -7.77 0.44 8.47
N MET A 166 -8.26 -0.71 8.01
CA MET A 166 -8.62 -1.83 8.90
C MET A 166 -7.43 -2.73 9.29
N HIS A 167 -6.23 -2.44 8.79
CA HIS A 167 -5.06 -3.33 8.83
C HIS A 167 -5.40 -4.77 8.41
N SER A 168 -6.10 -4.90 7.27
CA SER A 168 -6.52 -6.18 6.71
C SER A 168 -6.01 -6.36 5.29
N CYS A 169 -6.16 -7.56 4.74
CA CYS A 169 -5.89 -7.78 3.32
C CYS A 169 -7.12 -7.44 2.46
N PRO A 170 -6.94 -6.99 1.21
CA PRO A 170 -8.05 -6.66 0.30
C PRO A 170 -9.06 -7.80 0.11
N THR A 171 -8.61 -9.06 0.18
CA THR A 171 -9.49 -10.22 0.08
C THR A 171 -10.45 -10.34 1.27
N THR A 172 -10.00 -10.00 2.47
CA THR A 172 -10.87 -9.97 3.67
C THR A 172 -11.90 -8.86 3.55
N VAL A 173 -11.51 -7.66 3.08
CA VAL A 173 -12.46 -6.57 2.84
C VAL A 173 -13.50 -6.94 1.78
N ARG A 174 -13.11 -7.60 0.69
CA ARG A 174 -14.08 -8.13 -0.30
C ARG A 174 -15.05 -9.12 0.33
N LYS A 175 -14.58 -10.02 1.20
CA LYS A 175 -15.44 -10.95 1.94
C LYS A 175 -16.40 -10.22 2.87
N TYR A 176 -15.97 -9.14 3.53
CA TYR A 176 -16.84 -8.33 4.38
C TYR A 176 -17.91 -7.61 3.56
N LEU A 177 -17.53 -6.95 2.46
CA LEU A 177 -18.46 -6.25 1.58
C LEU A 177 -19.44 -7.17 0.85
N ALA A 178 -19.14 -8.47 0.74
CA ALA A 178 -20.04 -9.48 0.18
C ALA A 178 -21.12 -9.95 1.16
N ILE A 179 -20.98 -9.66 2.47
CA ILE A 179 -21.98 -10.00 3.48
C ILE A 179 -23.03 -8.89 3.50
N PRO A 180 -24.32 -9.18 3.25
CA PRO A 180 -25.41 -8.20 3.34
C PRO A 180 -25.47 -7.54 4.73
N GLU A 181 -25.83 -6.25 4.79
CA GLU A 181 -25.83 -5.49 6.05
C GLU A 181 -26.85 -6.04 7.08
N ASP A 182 -27.94 -6.63 6.60
CA ASP A 182 -29.00 -7.31 7.35
C ASP A 182 -28.56 -8.65 7.97
N GLU A 183 -27.50 -9.28 7.44
CA GLU A 183 -26.94 -10.53 7.96
C GLU A 183 -25.85 -10.31 9.03
N ILE A 184 -25.53 -9.05 9.38
CA ILE A 184 -24.46 -8.73 10.34
C ILE A 184 -24.96 -8.90 11.78
N PRO A 185 -24.42 -9.85 12.58
CA PRO A 185 -24.92 -10.10 13.94
C PRO A 185 -24.82 -8.88 14.86
N GLU A 186 -25.88 -8.60 15.63
CA GLU A 186 -25.95 -7.42 16.52
C GLU A 186 -25.06 -7.51 17.77
N ASN A 187 -24.80 -8.71 18.31
CA ASN A 187 -24.34 -8.84 19.69
C ASN A 187 -22.99 -9.57 19.88
N LYS A 188 -22.24 -9.11 20.89
CA LYS A 188 -20.85 -9.50 21.28
C LYS A 188 -20.68 -10.93 21.81
N ALA A 189 -21.70 -11.78 21.78
CA ALA A 189 -21.64 -13.07 22.44
C ALA A 189 -20.50 -13.93 21.85
N ILE A 190 -19.47 -14.16 22.67
CA ILE A 190 -18.33 -15.03 22.36
C ILE A 190 -18.92 -16.35 21.84
N SER A 191 -18.32 -16.99 20.84
CA SER A 191 -18.86 -18.27 20.27
C SER A 191 -19.29 -19.26 21.36
N ARG A 192 -18.50 -19.31 22.45
CA ARG A 192 -18.75 -20.09 23.66
C ARG A 192 -19.99 -19.66 24.46
N GLU A 193 -20.27 -18.36 24.54
CA GLU A 193 -21.46 -17.81 25.18
C GLU A 193 -22.72 -18.09 24.36
N ARG A 194 -22.65 -18.04 23.02
CA ARG A 194 -23.74 -18.49 22.15
C ARG A 194 -24.03 -19.98 22.30
N GLN A 195 -22.98 -20.81 22.35
CA GLN A 195 -23.12 -22.24 22.60
C GLN A 195 -23.72 -22.51 23.98
N HIS A 196 -23.29 -21.78 25.02
CA HIS A 196 -23.87 -21.89 26.35
C HIS A 196 -25.35 -21.49 26.37
N GLN A 197 -25.71 -20.33 25.81
CA GLN A 197 -27.10 -19.89 25.72
C GLN A 197 -27.97 -20.86 24.91
N LEU A 198 -27.46 -21.42 23.81
CA LEU A 198 -28.17 -22.42 23.02
C LEU A 198 -28.38 -23.71 23.83
N ALA A 199 -27.35 -24.22 24.49
CA ALA A 199 -27.44 -25.41 25.34
C ALA A 199 -28.41 -25.17 26.52
N MET A 200 -28.40 -23.98 27.11
CA MET A 200 -29.33 -23.56 28.15
C MET A 200 -30.78 -23.57 27.65
N ARG A 201 -31.04 -23.03 26.45
CA ARG A 201 -32.39 -23.06 25.84
C ARG A 201 -32.84 -24.48 25.53
N GLN A 202 -31.98 -25.30 24.92
CA GLN A 202 -32.27 -26.70 24.65
C GLN A 202 -32.62 -27.45 25.95
N LYS A 203 -31.84 -27.22 27.00
CA LYS A 203 -32.08 -27.83 28.31
C LYS A 203 -33.37 -27.36 28.97
N GLN A 204 -33.73 -26.09 28.79
CA GLN A 204 -35.03 -25.57 29.24
C GLN A 204 -36.19 -26.22 28.50
N CYS A 205 -36.08 -26.39 27.17
CA CYS A 205 -37.09 -27.10 26.39
C CYS A 205 -37.26 -28.56 26.85
N GLU A 206 -36.17 -29.29 27.12
CA GLU A 206 -36.23 -30.65 27.68
C GLU A 206 -36.99 -30.67 29.03
N VAL A 207 -36.71 -29.71 29.91
CA VAL A 207 -37.38 -29.61 31.23
C VAL A 207 -38.87 -29.31 31.07
N ASP A 208 -39.22 -28.38 30.18
CA ASP A 208 -40.61 -27.99 29.93
C ASP A 208 -41.41 -29.14 29.30
N GLU A 209 -40.79 -29.90 28.39
CA GLU A 209 -41.37 -31.10 27.79
C GLU A 209 -41.60 -32.21 28.82
N ALA A 210 -40.62 -32.48 29.70
CA ALA A 210 -40.77 -33.43 30.80
C ALA A 210 -41.93 -33.04 31.73
N ARG A 211 -42.04 -31.75 32.08
CA ARG A 211 -43.11 -31.21 32.93
C ARG A 211 -44.48 -31.31 32.23
N LYS A 212 -44.53 -31.09 30.93
CA LYS A 212 -45.76 -31.25 30.13
C LYS A 212 -46.23 -32.70 30.11
N LEU A 213 -45.32 -33.66 29.90
CA LEU A 213 -45.64 -35.09 29.91
C LEU A 213 -46.10 -35.57 31.29
N ALA A 214 -45.47 -35.08 32.37
CA ALA A 214 -45.91 -35.39 33.72
C ALA A 214 -47.30 -34.82 34.03
N LYS A 215 -47.59 -33.59 33.57
CA LYS A 215 -48.93 -32.98 33.71
C LYS A 215 -50.01 -33.74 32.92
N ALA A 216 -49.63 -34.40 31.82
CA ALA A 216 -50.51 -35.26 31.04
C ALA A 216 -50.73 -36.66 31.67
N GLY A 217 -50.13 -36.96 32.83
CA GLY A 217 -50.37 -38.18 33.61
C GLY A 217 -49.43 -39.35 33.30
N TYR A 218 -48.38 -39.15 32.50
CA TYR A 218 -47.41 -40.21 32.22
C TYR A 218 -46.52 -40.51 33.44
N PRO A 219 -46.28 -41.78 33.79
CA PRO A 219 -45.38 -42.15 34.88
C PRO A 219 -43.91 -41.88 34.52
N ILE A 220 -43.09 -41.59 35.54
CA ILE A 220 -41.69 -41.16 35.38
C ILE A 220 -40.85 -42.13 34.53
N GLU A 221 -41.07 -43.44 34.64
CA GLU A 221 -40.36 -44.46 33.85
C GLU A 221 -40.68 -44.37 32.36
N GLN A 222 -41.93 -44.04 32.01
CA GLN A 222 -42.33 -43.84 30.62
C GLN A 222 -41.75 -42.54 30.05
N ILE A 223 -41.77 -41.45 30.83
CA ILE A 223 -41.17 -40.17 30.43
C ILE A 223 -39.64 -40.34 30.21
N ALA A 224 -38.97 -41.05 31.12
CA ALA A 224 -37.55 -41.38 31.00
C ALA A 224 -37.22 -42.13 29.71
N THR A 225 -38.07 -43.10 29.34
CA THR A 225 -37.92 -43.87 28.10
C THR A 225 -38.20 -43.01 26.86
N MET A 226 -39.26 -42.20 26.86
CA MET A 226 -39.67 -41.33 25.75
C MET A 226 -38.65 -40.22 25.45
N MET A 227 -38.06 -39.65 26.51
CA MET A 227 -37.09 -38.55 26.39
C MET A 227 -35.63 -39.04 26.35
N HIS A 228 -35.40 -40.35 26.37
CA HIS A 228 -34.07 -40.97 26.41
C HIS A 228 -33.19 -40.42 27.54
N HIS A 229 -33.78 -40.30 28.74
CA HIS A 229 -33.13 -39.80 29.94
C HIS A 229 -33.22 -40.81 31.08
N THR A 230 -32.32 -40.69 32.07
CA THR A 230 -32.41 -41.55 33.26
C THR A 230 -33.61 -41.12 34.12
N ARG A 231 -34.19 -42.07 34.86
CA ARG A 231 -35.23 -41.81 35.86
C ARG A 231 -34.84 -40.66 36.80
N LYS A 232 -33.57 -40.62 37.24
CA LYS A 232 -33.07 -39.58 38.15
C LYS A 232 -33.05 -38.19 37.50
N THR A 233 -32.73 -38.12 36.21
CA THR A 233 -32.77 -36.87 35.43
C THR A 233 -34.18 -36.32 35.30
N ILE A 234 -35.17 -37.18 34.98
CA ILE A 234 -36.57 -36.76 34.90
C ILE A 234 -37.10 -36.35 36.28
N GLN A 235 -36.76 -37.06 37.35
CA GLN A 235 -37.09 -36.63 38.72
C GLN A 235 -36.55 -35.24 39.03
N ASN A 236 -35.31 -34.93 38.62
CA ASN A 236 -34.75 -33.60 38.80
C ASN A 236 -35.49 -32.55 37.95
N TYR A 237 -35.87 -32.83 36.70
CA TYR A 237 -36.60 -31.86 35.86
C TYR A 237 -38.00 -31.54 36.40
N LEU A 238 -38.65 -32.52 37.03
CA LEU A 238 -39.97 -32.37 37.63
C LEU A 238 -39.94 -31.66 39.00
N ASP A 239 -38.76 -31.52 39.61
CA ASP A 239 -38.59 -30.74 40.84
C ASP A 239 -38.90 -29.25 40.57
N PRO A 240 -39.84 -28.62 41.31
CA PRO A 240 -40.12 -27.19 41.20
C PRO A 240 -38.89 -26.30 41.46
N GLY A 241 -37.92 -26.78 42.25
CA GLY A 241 -36.68 -26.08 42.57
C GLY A 241 -35.56 -26.24 41.54
N TYR A 242 -35.76 -27.03 40.47
CA TYR A 242 -34.74 -27.22 39.44
C TYR A 242 -34.58 -25.99 38.56
N SER A 243 -33.36 -25.44 38.55
CA SER A 243 -32.94 -24.37 37.65
C SER A 243 -31.97 -24.89 36.60
N VAL A 244 -32.16 -24.47 35.36
CA VAL A 244 -31.23 -24.76 34.25
C VAL A 244 -29.95 -23.92 34.38
N THR A 245 -29.95 -22.85 35.17
CA THR A 245 -28.78 -21.98 35.36
C THR A 245 -27.69 -22.67 36.18
N ASN A 246 -26.60 -23.06 35.51
CA ASN A 246 -25.40 -23.54 36.17
C ASN A 246 -24.69 -22.37 36.88
N GLY A 247 -24.78 -22.28 38.20
CA GLY A 247 -24.08 -21.28 39.04
C GLY A 247 -22.54 -21.32 38.99
N HIS A 248 -21.95 -22.25 38.22
CA HIS A 248 -20.51 -22.38 38.01
C HIS A 248 -20.03 -21.67 36.72
N TYR A 249 -20.93 -21.05 35.94
CA TYR A 249 -20.56 -20.32 34.73
C TYR A 249 -19.69 -19.10 35.11
N ASN A 250 -18.46 -19.03 34.59
CA ASN A 250 -17.39 -18.06 34.93
C ASN A 250 -16.73 -18.18 36.32
N GLY A 251 -17.04 -19.19 37.14
CA GLY A 251 -16.37 -19.40 38.42
C GLY A 251 -14.97 -20.01 38.28
N ARG A 252 -13.93 -19.38 38.87
CA ARG A 252 -12.61 -20.02 39.01
C ARG A 252 -12.68 -21.08 40.10
N ILE A 253 -12.73 -22.35 39.72
CA ILE A 253 -12.59 -23.46 40.67
C ILE A 253 -11.10 -23.55 41.06
N PRO A 254 -10.73 -23.34 42.34
CA PRO A 254 -9.34 -23.42 42.76
C PRO A 254 -8.84 -24.86 42.59
N GLY A 255 -7.82 -25.04 41.74
CA GLY A 255 -7.20 -26.35 41.52
C GLY A 255 -6.23 -26.72 42.65
N LYS A 256 -5.71 -27.96 42.63
CA LYS A 256 -4.73 -28.46 43.62
C LYS A 256 -3.46 -27.60 43.78
N LEU A 257 -3.17 -26.76 42.78
CA LEU A 257 -2.01 -25.86 42.78
C LEU A 257 -2.29 -24.52 43.48
N ALA A 258 -3.56 -24.14 43.66
CA ALA A 258 -3.96 -22.84 44.21
C ALA A 258 -3.24 -22.45 45.51
N PRO A 259 -3.02 -23.36 46.49
CA PRO A 259 -2.30 -23.02 47.72
C PRO A 259 -0.81 -22.71 47.51
N TYR A 260 -0.21 -23.20 46.43
CA TYR A 260 1.23 -23.12 46.16
C TYR A 260 1.58 -22.11 45.04
N GLU A 261 0.60 -21.39 44.47
CA GLU A 261 0.79 -20.50 43.31
C GLU A 261 1.87 -19.43 43.52
N LYS A 262 1.88 -18.78 44.69
CA LYS A 262 2.88 -17.75 45.03
C LYS A 262 4.30 -18.34 45.12
N GLU A 263 4.42 -19.51 45.73
CA GLU A 263 5.71 -20.20 45.91
C GLU A 263 6.28 -20.65 44.55
N VAL A 264 5.43 -21.07 43.61
CA VAL A 264 5.86 -21.41 42.25
C VAL A 264 6.46 -20.21 41.53
N ILE A 265 5.88 -19.03 41.67
CA ILE A 265 6.38 -17.79 41.06
C ILE A 265 7.76 -17.45 41.64
N GLU A 266 7.91 -17.53 42.96
CA GLU A 266 9.15 -17.24 43.68
C GLU A 266 10.28 -18.23 43.35
N LEU A 267 10.01 -19.55 43.42
CA LEU A 267 11.01 -20.55 43.08
C LEU A 267 11.40 -20.46 41.59
N ARG A 268 10.49 -20.01 40.73
CA ARG A 268 10.79 -19.82 39.31
C ARG A 268 11.61 -18.56 39.05
N SER A 269 11.40 -17.47 39.80
CA SER A 269 12.22 -16.25 39.70
C SER A 269 13.66 -16.48 40.17
N GLN A 270 13.86 -17.40 41.12
CA GLN A 270 15.17 -17.89 41.56
C GLN A 270 15.85 -18.84 40.55
N GLY A 271 15.21 -19.13 39.41
CA GLY A 271 15.80 -19.90 38.31
C GLY A 271 15.63 -21.43 38.39
N LEU A 272 14.87 -21.96 39.35
CA LEU A 272 14.67 -23.41 39.47
C LEU A 272 13.84 -23.98 38.30
N THR A 273 14.14 -25.21 37.92
CA THR A 273 13.43 -25.94 36.85
C THR A 273 12.10 -26.51 37.36
N TYR A 274 11.10 -26.63 36.48
CA TYR A 274 9.78 -27.16 36.85
C TYR A 274 9.81 -28.54 37.55
N PRO A 275 10.68 -29.50 37.17
CA PRO A 275 10.82 -30.76 37.91
C PRO A 275 11.35 -30.57 39.34
N LYS A 276 12.30 -29.66 39.56
CA LYS A 276 12.82 -29.36 40.89
C LYS A 276 11.76 -28.69 41.77
N ILE A 277 11.01 -27.74 41.21
CA ILE A 277 9.88 -27.08 41.89
C ILE A 277 8.81 -28.12 42.26
N HIS A 278 8.49 -29.04 41.34
CA HIS A 278 7.53 -30.12 41.59
C HIS A 278 7.96 -31.02 42.75
N ASN A 279 9.23 -31.44 42.80
CA ASN A 279 9.76 -32.24 43.90
C ASN A 279 9.64 -31.53 45.27
N ILE A 280 9.95 -30.23 45.31
CA ILE A 280 9.82 -29.41 46.54
C ILE A 280 8.36 -29.35 46.99
N LEU A 281 7.44 -29.12 46.06
CA LEU A 281 6.01 -29.03 46.36
C LEU A 281 5.42 -30.38 46.75
N CYS A 282 5.85 -31.48 46.15
CA CYS A 282 5.43 -32.83 46.54
C CYS A 282 5.84 -33.14 48.00
N GLY A 283 7.02 -32.69 48.43
CA GLY A 283 7.44 -32.76 49.84
C GLY A 283 6.53 -31.98 50.79
N LYS A 284 5.77 -31.00 50.29
CA LYS A 284 4.79 -30.18 51.03
C LYS A 284 3.33 -30.62 50.82
N GLY A 285 3.11 -31.79 50.23
CA GLY A 285 1.77 -32.36 50.03
C GLY A 285 1.10 -32.08 48.68
N TYR A 286 1.82 -31.49 47.71
CA TYR A 286 1.28 -31.30 46.36
C TYR A 286 1.16 -32.63 45.60
N THR A 287 -0.05 -32.97 45.16
CA THR A 287 -0.35 -34.21 44.41
C THR A 287 -0.63 -33.97 42.92
N GLY A 288 -0.32 -32.77 42.41
CA GLY A 288 -0.52 -32.44 41.00
C GLY A 288 0.70 -32.74 40.12
N SER A 289 0.64 -32.31 38.86
CA SER A 289 1.65 -32.65 37.86
C SER A 289 2.59 -31.48 37.55
N VAL A 290 3.78 -31.80 37.01
CA VAL A 290 4.69 -30.80 36.41
C VAL A 290 4.03 -30.00 35.28
N ALA A 291 3.06 -30.60 34.57
CA ALA A 291 2.32 -29.92 33.52
C ALA A 291 1.41 -28.80 34.08
N SER A 292 0.82 -29.02 35.25
CA SER A 292 -0.01 -28.02 35.94
C SER A 292 0.81 -26.77 36.33
N LEU A 293 2.06 -26.96 36.79
CA LEU A 293 3.01 -25.89 37.06
C LEU A 293 3.36 -25.08 35.80
N ARG A 294 3.60 -25.77 34.68
CA ARG A 294 3.86 -25.13 33.38
C ARG A 294 2.67 -24.32 32.89
N MET A 295 1.48 -24.89 32.95
CA MET A 295 0.24 -24.21 32.52
C MET A 295 -0.07 -22.98 33.37
N PHE A 296 0.18 -23.05 34.68
CA PHE A 296 0.04 -21.90 35.57
C PHE A 296 1.03 -20.78 35.20
N MET A 297 2.32 -21.09 35.06
CA MET A 297 3.32 -20.08 34.68
C MET A 297 3.09 -19.50 33.27
N GLN A 298 2.54 -20.28 32.35
CA GLN A 298 2.15 -19.76 31.03
C GLN A 298 1.03 -18.72 31.15
N LYS A 299 0.01 -18.99 31.97
CA LYS A 299 -1.08 -18.04 32.22
C LYS A 299 -0.59 -16.78 32.94
N GLU A 300 0.29 -16.91 33.93
CA GLU A 300 0.87 -15.76 34.61
C GLU A 300 1.74 -14.91 33.66
N ARG A 301 2.51 -15.53 32.75
CA ARG A 301 3.24 -14.80 31.71
C ARG A 301 2.34 -14.00 30.79
N THR A 302 1.24 -14.60 30.32
CA THR A 302 0.25 -13.89 29.52
C THR A 302 -0.37 -12.73 30.30
N ARG A 303 -0.71 -12.92 31.59
CA ARG A 303 -1.24 -11.86 32.45
C ARG A 303 -0.23 -10.73 32.68
N MET A 304 1.04 -11.07 32.88
CA MET A 304 2.12 -10.09 33.04
C MET A 304 2.35 -9.30 31.74
N GLN A 305 2.31 -9.97 30.58
CA GLN A 305 2.35 -9.29 29.27
C GLN A 305 1.17 -8.35 29.09
N GLU A 306 -0.06 -8.76 29.43
CA GLU A 306 -1.25 -7.91 29.39
C GLU A 306 -1.12 -6.69 30.31
N GLN A 307 -0.52 -6.85 31.50
CA GLN A 307 -0.24 -5.75 32.44
C GLN A 307 0.88 -4.81 31.96
N GLU A 308 1.95 -5.34 31.37
CA GLU A 308 3.01 -4.53 30.75
C GLU A 308 2.49 -3.74 29.53
N GLU A 309 1.57 -4.32 28.77
CA GLU A 309 0.93 -3.68 27.62
C GLU A 309 -0.05 -2.58 28.04
N GLN A 310 -0.69 -2.70 29.21
CA GLN A 310 -1.48 -1.62 29.83
C GLN A 310 -0.63 -0.44 30.32
N ASN A 311 0.65 -0.65 30.64
CA ASN A 311 1.55 0.38 31.17
C ASN A 311 2.38 1.09 30.07
N LYS A 312 2.36 0.62 28.82
CA LYS A 312 3.01 1.32 27.71
C LYS A 312 2.19 2.55 27.30
N PRO A 313 2.85 3.68 26.95
CA PRO A 313 2.15 4.79 26.31
C PRO A 313 1.44 4.25 25.06
N GLN A 314 0.14 4.53 24.94
CA GLN A 314 -0.62 4.09 23.78
C GLN A 314 -0.01 4.73 22.54
N SER A 315 0.31 3.91 21.56
CA SER A 315 0.77 4.34 20.25
C SER A 315 -0.23 3.87 19.21
N GLU A 316 -0.36 4.64 18.14
CA GLU A 316 -1.12 4.23 16.98
C GLU A 316 -0.19 3.97 15.80
N PHE A 317 -0.72 3.30 14.77
CA PHE A 317 0.06 2.92 13.60
C PHE A 317 -0.51 3.53 12.34
N ILE A 318 0.32 4.28 11.63
CA ILE A 318 0.02 4.75 10.28
C ILE A 318 0.67 3.87 9.23
N GLN A 319 0.15 3.95 8.02
CA GLN A 319 0.63 3.17 6.90
C GLN A 319 1.75 3.91 6.18
N ARG A 320 2.90 3.26 6.00
CA ARG A 320 4.02 3.83 5.21
C ARG A 320 3.57 4.26 3.81
N LYS A 321 2.64 3.51 3.20
CA LYS A 321 2.08 3.84 1.89
C LYS A 321 1.44 5.24 1.86
N SER A 322 0.78 5.66 2.94
CA SER A 322 0.22 7.01 3.05
C SER A 322 1.32 8.06 2.95
N LEU A 323 2.44 7.86 3.66
CA LEU A 323 3.61 8.74 3.59
C LEU A 323 4.23 8.79 2.19
N CYS A 324 4.40 7.64 1.54
CA CYS A 324 4.86 7.58 0.15
C CYS A 324 3.94 8.36 -0.83
N GLN A 325 2.62 8.35 -0.59
CA GLN A 325 1.67 9.09 -1.42
C GLN A 325 1.82 10.61 -1.26
N LEU A 326 2.16 11.09 -0.05
CA LEU A 326 2.35 12.51 0.25
C LEU A 326 3.56 13.15 -0.44
N ILE A 327 4.45 12.35 -1.05
CA ILE A 327 5.50 12.88 -1.93
C ILE A 327 4.89 13.52 -3.19
N TYR A 328 3.78 12.95 -3.70
CA TYR A 328 3.18 13.31 -4.98
C TYR A 328 1.81 13.98 -4.86
N LYS A 329 1.15 13.79 -3.71
CA LYS A 329 -0.20 14.24 -3.44
C LYS A 329 -0.24 15.20 -2.28
N LYS A 330 -1.22 16.09 -2.30
CA LYS A 330 -1.54 16.87 -1.11
C LYS A 330 -2.19 15.99 -0.05
N LEU A 331 -2.14 16.44 1.20
CA LEU A 331 -2.74 15.75 2.34
C LEU A 331 -4.24 15.50 2.15
N GLU A 332 -4.96 16.48 1.59
CA GLU A 332 -6.39 16.40 1.25
C GLU A 332 -6.74 15.23 0.30
N ASP A 333 -5.78 14.77 -0.52
CA ASP A 333 -5.97 13.70 -1.50
C ASP A 333 -5.58 12.31 -0.97
N VAL A 334 -5.16 12.20 0.29
CA VAL A 334 -4.71 10.96 0.92
C VAL A 334 -5.66 10.55 2.04
N ALA A 335 -6.72 9.81 1.67
CA ALA A 335 -7.77 9.36 2.58
C ALA A 335 -7.33 8.40 3.71
N THR A 336 -6.07 7.96 3.73
CA THR A 336 -5.55 6.93 4.63
C THR A 336 -4.67 7.48 5.75
N ILE A 337 -4.62 8.80 5.92
CA ILE A 337 -3.93 9.48 7.02
C ILE A 337 -4.71 10.77 7.35
N THR A 338 -4.89 11.07 8.63
CA THR A 338 -5.49 12.34 9.06
C THR A 338 -4.44 13.44 9.17
N GLU A 339 -4.88 14.70 9.30
CA GLU A 339 -3.97 15.83 9.50
C GLU A 339 -3.17 15.71 10.79
N ASP A 340 -3.82 15.38 11.91
CA ASP A 340 -3.16 15.16 13.19
C ASP A 340 -2.16 13.99 13.13
N GLN A 341 -2.52 12.89 12.47
CA GLN A 341 -1.60 11.75 12.25
C GLN A 341 -0.38 12.13 11.42
N TYR A 342 -0.58 13.00 10.44
CA TYR A 342 0.50 13.52 9.62
C TYR A 342 1.43 14.43 10.46
N GLU A 343 0.89 15.34 11.25
CA GLU A 343 1.66 16.22 12.14
C GLU A 343 2.48 15.43 13.16
N GLN A 344 1.86 14.47 13.84
CA GLN A 344 2.56 13.58 14.79
C GLN A 344 3.66 12.75 14.10
N ALA A 345 3.43 12.30 12.87
CA ALA A 345 4.46 11.60 12.11
C ALA A 345 5.66 12.51 11.79
N LEU A 346 5.41 13.78 11.46
CA LEU A 346 6.49 14.74 11.19
C LEU A 346 7.25 15.14 12.45
N GLU A 347 6.57 15.25 13.59
CA GLU A 347 7.21 15.54 14.88
C GLU A 347 8.07 14.36 15.35
N ARG A 348 7.53 13.14 15.26
CA ARG A 348 8.24 11.92 15.62
C ARG A 348 9.42 11.63 14.68
N TYR A 349 9.29 11.98 13.41
CA TYR A 349 10.31 11.74 12.37
C TYR A 349 10.68 13.04 11.63
N PRO A 350 11.47 13.94 12.25
CA PRO A 350 11.78 15.27 11.69
C PRO A 350 12.43 15.24 10.30
N LEU A 351 13.23 14.21 10.03
CA LEU A 351 13.87 14.03 8.73
C LEU A 351 12.84 13.86 7.60
N LEU A 352 11.67 13.28 7.88
CA LEU A 352 10.60 13.15 6.89
C LEU A 352 10.04 14.52 6.47
N SER A 353 9.85 15.42 7.45
CA SER A 353 9.41 16.79 7.20
C SER A 353 10.42 17.56 6.34
N GLN A 354 11.70 17.40 6.66
CA GLN A 354 12.81 17.97 5.90
C GLN A 354 12.82 17.47 4.44
N LEU A 355 12.58 16.17 4.23
CA LEU A 355 12.53 15.59 2.88
C LEU A 355 11.31 16.06 2.07
N TYR A 356 10.13 16.18 2.69
CA TYR A 356 8.97 16.74 1.99
C TYR A 356 9.18 18.21 1.62
N THR A 357 9.79 18.98 2.51
CA THR A 357 10.19 20.36 2.23
C THR A 357 11.18 20.41 1.07
N LEU A 358 12.19 19.54 1.08
CA LEU A 358 13.19 19.45 0.03
C LEU A 358 12.58 19.16 -1.36
N VAL A 359 11.59 18.25 -1.43
CA VAL A 359 10.86 17.95 -2.68
C VAL A 359 10.05 19.16 -3.15
N LYS A 360 9.35 19.85 -2.24
CA LYS A 360 8.57 21.06 -2.57
C LYS A 360 9.47 22.18 -3.06
N GLU A 361 10.60 22.43 -2.38
CA GLU A 361 11.60 23.41 -2.78
C GLU A 361 12.17 23.10 -4.17
N PHE A 362 12.50 21.83 -4.44
CA PHE A 362 12.98 21.43 -5.76
C PHE A 362 11.97 21.76 -6.86
N HIS A 363 10.69 21.41 -6.63
CA HIS A 363 9.61 21.77 -7.54
C HIS A 363 9.55 23.28 -7.77
N THR A 364 9.61 24.10 -6.72
CA THR A 364 9.66 25.56 -6.84
C THR A 364 10.87 26.03 -7.66
N VAL A 365 12.05 25.44 -7.45
CA VAL A 365 13.27 25.76 -8.22
C VAL A 365 13.08 25.45 -9.71
N MET A 366 12.54 24.27 -10.04
CA MET A 366 12.36 23.83 -11.43
C MET A 366 11.49 24.76 -12.27
N PHE A 367 10.55 25.47 -11.65
CA PHE A 367 9.65 26.42 -12.33
C PHE A 367 9.97 27.89 -12.07
N SER A 368 11.09 28.19 -11.39
CA SER A 368 11.43 29.55 -10.97
C SER A 368 12.05 30.44 -12.05
N GLN A 369 12.44 29.88 -13.21
CA GLN A 369 13.24 30.55 -14.24
C GLN A 369 14.59 31.10 -13.75
N LYS A 370 15.07 30.58 -12.61
CA LYS A 370 16.28 31.04 -11.90
C LYS A 370 17.24 29.88 -11.66
N PRO A 371 18.10 29.53 -12.64
CA PRO A 371 18.98 28.37 -12.57
C PRO A 371 19.96 28.40 -11.39
N GLU A 372 20.33 29.58 -10.90
CA GLU A 372 21.20 29.77 -9.74
C GLU A 372 20.63 29.19 -8.44
N LYS A 373 19.29 29.08 -8.34
CA LYS A 373 18.64 28.47 -7.17
C LYS A 373 18.88 26.95 -7.09
N LEU A 374 19.18 26.30 -8.21
CA LEU A 374 19.50 24.88 -8.23
C LEU A 374 20.78 24.58 -7.45
N ASP A 375 21.80 25.44 -7.57
CA ASP A 375 23.07 25.25 -6.85
C ASP A 375 22.87 25.36 -5.33
N LEU A 376 21.99 26.26 -4.88
CA LEU A 376 21.60 26.39 -3.48
C LEU A 376 20.83 25.16 -3.00
N TRP A 377 19.88 24.67 -3.81
CA TRP A 377 19.12 23.47 -3.48
C TRP A 377 20.03 22.23 -3.39
N ILE A 378 20.96 22.03 -4.33
CA ILE A 378 21.94 20.94 -4.29
C ILE A 378 22.79 21.01 -3.02
N LYS A 379 23.25 22.20 -2.61
CA LYS A 379 23.99 22.38 -1.36
C LYS A 379 23.17 22.00 -0.13
N SER A 380 21.88 22.32 -0.11
CA SER A 380 20.96 21.91 0.97
C SER A 380 20.74 20.39 0.96
N ALA A 381 20.52 19.80 -0.22
CA ALA A 381 20.30 18.36 -0.39
C ALA A 381 21.53 17.52 0.02
N LYS A 382 22.75 18.01 -0.23
CA LYS A 382 24.00 17.34 0.17
C LYS A 382 24.21 17.18 1.68
N LYS A 383 23.45 17.90 2.51
CA LYS A 383 23.51 17.76 3.97
C LYS A 383 22.91 16.45 4.47
N TYR A 384 22.05 15.81 3.68
CA TYR A 384 21.40 14.57 4.05
C TYR A 384 22.26 13.39 3.60
N ASP A 385 22.63 12.53 4.55
CA ASP A 385 23.37 11.30 4.28
C ASP A 385 22.43 10.17 3.81
N ILE A 386 21.85 10.36 2.62
CA ILE A 386 20.89 9.42 2.01
C ILE A 386 21.45 8.97 0.65
N PRO A 387 21.87 7.70 0.50
CA PRO A 387 22.46 7.17 -0.73
C PRO A 387 21.60 7.37 -1.99
N GLU A 388 20.28 7.23 -1.86
CA GLU A 388 19.33 7.43 -2.96
C GLU A 388 19.31 8.87 -3.44
N LEU A 389 19.41 9.83 -2.51
CA LEU A 389 19.47 11.25 -2.82
C LEU A 389 20.85 11.63 -3.40
N GLN A 390 21.94 11.05 -2.88
CA GLN A 390 23.28 11.23 -3.41
C GLN A 390 23.37 10.77 -4.86
N SER A 391 22.86 9.58 -5.16
CA SER A 391 22.81 9.05 -6.55
C SER A 391 22.01 9.96 -7.48
N PHE A 392 20.89 10.52 -7.01
CA PHE A 392 20.10 11.47 -7.77
C PHE A 392 20.86 12.78 -8.03
N MET A 393 21.54 13.32 -7.01
CA MET A 393 22.34 14.53 -7.13
C MET A 393 23.53 14.34 -8.09
N GLU A 394 24.20 13.19 -8.05
CA GLU A 394 25.26 12.84 -9.01
C GLU A 394 24.73 12.85 -10.44
N GLY A 395 23.54 12.28 -10.67
CA GLY A 395 22.86 12.33 -11.97
C GLY A 395 22.62 13.75 -12.46
N ILE A 396 22.13 14.64 -11.59
CA ILE A 396 21.96 16.07 -11.92
C ILE A 396 23.31 16.73 -12.20
N CYS A 397 24.32 16.50 -11.36
CA CYS A 397 25.63 17.13 -11.51
C CYS A 397 26.33 16.72 -12.81
N ASN A 398 26.18 15.47 -13.25
CA ASN A 398 26.73 14.99 -14.51
C ASN A 398 26.12 15.68 -15.75
N ASP A 399 24.92 16.24 -15.63
CA ASP A 399 24.19 16.89 -16.72
C ASP A 399 23.74 18.31 -16.35
N ILE A 400 24.52 18.98 -15.50
CA ILE A 400 24.12 20.21 -14.81
C ILE A 400 23.73 21.34 -15.76
N GLU A 401 24.40 21.46 -16.90
CA GLU A 401 24.13 22.49 -17.89
C GLU A 401 22.75 22.29 -18.52
N ALA A 402 22.42 21.07 -18.96
CA ALA A 402 21.11 20.77 -19.54
C ALA A 402 19.99 20.94 -18.51
N VAL A 403 20.24 20.60 -17.24
CA VAL A 403 19.29 20.83 -16.15
C VAL A 403 19.06 22.32 -15.89
N LYS A 404 20.13 23.14 -15.86
CA LYS A 404 20.03 24.61 -15.73
C LYS A 404 19.28 25.21 -16.91
N ASN A 405 19.52 24.73 -18.12
CA ASN A 405 18.77 25.11 -19.32
C ASN A 405 17.29 24.71 -19.22
N GLY A 406 17.00 23.54 -18.63
CA GLY A 406 15.64 23.11 -18.29
C GLY A 406 14.90 24.10 -17.39
N ILE A 407 15.60 24.83 -16.52
CA ILE A 407 15.02 25.87 -15.66
C ILE A 407 14.93 27.21 -16.42
N ALA A 408 15.97 27.58 -17.18
CA ALA A 408 16.08 28.88 -17.84
C ALA A 408 15.12 29.05 -19.02
N TYR A 409 14.99 28.03 -19.87
CA TYR A 409 14.22 28.09 -21.10
C TYR A 409 12.81 27.54 -20.93
N SER A 410 11.85 27.95 -21.76
CA SER A 410 10.46 27.45 -21.74
C SER A 410 10.29 26.05 -22.34
N TYR A 411 11.30 25.56 -23.08
CA TYR A 411 11.27 24.27 -23.76
C TYR A 411 11.18 23.12 -22.77
N ASN A 412 10.37 22.11 -23.11
CA ASN A 412 10.16 20.93 -22.29
C ASN A 412 9.86 19.70 -23.17
N ASN A 413 10.05 18.51 -22.59
CA ASN A 413 9.84 17.25 -23.29
C ASN A 413 8.38 16.76 -23.24
N GLY A 414 7.44 17.56 -22.69
CA GLY A 414 6.03 17.18 -22.57
C GLY A 414 5.34 16.98 -23.92
N LEU A 415 5.80 17.69 -24.95
CA LEU A 415 5.35 17.48 -26.33
C LEU A 415 5.71 16.09 -26.86
N ALA A 416 6.87 15.57 -26.48
CA ALA A 416 7.23 14.20 -26.80
C ALA A 416 6.34 13.20 -26.06
N GLU A 417 6.00 13.40 -24.78
CA GLU A 417 5.08 12.50 -24.07
C GLU A 417 3.70 12.41 -24.76
N GLY A 418 3.13 13.56 -25.14
CA GLY A 418 1.88 13.62 -25.90
C GLY A 418 1.99 12.87 -27.24
N SER A 419 3.10 13.07 -27.94
CA SER A 419 3.41 12.41 -29.21
C SER A 419 3.61 10.89 -29.06
N VAL A 420 4.29 10.45 -28.01
CA VAL A 420 4.44 9.04 -27.64
C VAL A 420 3.07 8.42 -27.36
N ASN A 421 2.15 9.15 -26.73
CA ASN A 421 0.77 8.70 -26.54
C ASN A 421 -0.01 8.61 -27.86
N LYS A 422 0.15 9.56 -28.80
CA LYS A 422 -0.39 9.44 -30.17
C LYS A 422 0.12 8.17 -30.86
N ILE A 423 1.43 7.90 -30.81
CA ILE A 423 2.04 6.68 -31.37
C ILE A 423 1.43 5.43 -30.74
N LYS A 424 1.26 5.39 -29.40
CA LYS A 424 0.61 4.27 -28.70
C LYS A 424 -0.82 4.03 -29.20
N VAL A 425 -1.61 5.09 -29.42
CA VAL A 425 -2.97 4.99 -29.96
C VAL A 425 -2.95 4.39 -31.38
N ILE A 426 -2.11 4.91 -32.27
CA ILE A 426 -1.98 4.39 -33.65
C ILE A 426 -1.61 2.90 -33.62
N LYS A 427 -0.67 2.49 -32.76
CA LYS A 427 -0.30 1.08 -32.60
C LYS A 427 -1.47 0.20 -32.13
N ARG A 428 -2.32 0.69 -31.22
CA ARG A 428 -3.52 -0.03 -30.77
C ARG A 428 -4.52 -0.20 -31.90
N ILE A 429 -4.76 0.84 -32.69
CA ILE A 429 -5.63 0.79 -33.88
C ILE A 429 -5.11 -0.23 -34.90
N MET A 430 -3.79 -0.38 -35.02
CA MET A 430 -3.15 -1.36 -35.91
C MET A 430 -3.10 -2.79 -35.35
N TYR A 431 -3.68 -3.05 -34.17
CA TYR A 431 -3.68 -4.35 -33.49
C TYR A 431 -2.27 -4.97 -33.32
N GLY A 432 -1.22 -4.13 -33.24
CA GLY A 432 0.16 -4.57 -33.09
C GLY A 432 0.75 -5.33 -34.30
N ARG A 433 0.07 -5.36 -35.46
CA ARG A 433 0.53 -6.06 -36.68
C ARG A 433 1.36 -5.15 -37.59
N ASN A 434 2.33 -4.44 -37.04
CA ASN A 434 3.05 -3.40 -37.77
C ASN A 434 4.57 -3.58 -37.77
N SER A 435 5.15 -3.58 -38.98
CA SER A 435 6.56 -3.27 -39.14
C SER A 435 6.80 -1.81 -38.73
N PHE A 436 8.02 -1.50 -38.29
CA PHE A 436 8.39 -0.13 -37.94
C PHE A 436 8.13 0.84 -39.09
N THR A 437 8.49 0.45 -40.31
CA THR A 437 8.28 1.26 -41.54
C THR A 437 6.81 1.65 -41.72
N LEU A 438 5.88 0.72 -41.49
CA LEU A 438 4.45 1.00 -41.61
C LEU A 438 3.94 1.90 -40.48
N LEU A 439 4.44 1.71 -39.25
CA LEU A 439 4.10 2.57 -38.12
C LEU A 439 4.59 4.00 -38.38
N LYS A 440 5.86 4.16 -38.75
CA LYS A 440 6.48 5.44 -39.09
C LYS A 440 5.66 6.17 -40.15
N ALA A 441 5.36 5.51 -41.27
CA ALA A 441 4.55 6.09 -42.33
C ALA A 441 3.18 6.55 -41.82
N LYS A 442 2.46 5.73 -41.06
CA LYS A 442 1.12 6.09 -40.56
C LYS A 442 1.12 7.27 -39.58
N VAL A 443 2.11 7.33 -38.69
CA VAL A 443 2.29 8.46 -37.76
C VAL A 443 2.53 9.75 -38.55
N LEU A 444 3.46 9.68 -39.49
CA LEU A 444 3.89 10.79 -40.30
C LEU A 444 2.80 11.30 -41.26
N PHE A 445 2.01 10.40 -41.86
CA PHE A 445 0.82 10.78 -42.62
C PHE A 445 -0.22 11.48 -41.75
N HIS A 446 -0.42 11.02 -40.51
CA HIS A 446 -1.41 11.63 -39.62
C HIS A 446 -1.05 13.08 -39.27
N GLU A 447 0.24 13.41 -39.16
CA GLU A 447 0.70 14.79 -38.92
C GLU A 447 0.55 15.67 -40.17
N LEU A 448 0.72 15.11 -41.38
CA LEU A 448 0.53 15.83 -42.65
C LEU A 448 -0.94 16.16 -42.93
N PHE A 449 -1.85 15.20 -42.75
CA PHE A 449 -3.29 15.45 -42.91
C PHE A 449 -3.83 16.46 -41.90
N TYR A 450 -3.22 16.56 -40.72
CA TYR A 450 -3.63 17.55 -39.74
C TYR A 450 -3.39 18.99 -40.21
N THR A 451 -2.41 19.22 -41.09
CA THR A 451 -2.09 20.55 -41.63
C THR A 451 -2.77 20.91 -42.95
N GLU A 452 -3.29 19.94 -43.69
CA GLU A 452 -4.03 20.24 -44.93
C GLU A 452 -5.50 20.58 -44.66
N PHE A 453 -6.04 20.17 -43.51
CA PHE A 453 -7.48 20.23 -43.22
C PHE A 453 -7.86 21.03 -41.97
N ASN A 454 -6.89 21.53 -41.20
CA ASN A 454 -7.06 22.54 -40.15
C ASN A 454 -6.08 23.68 -40.40
#